data_AF-A0A195FTQ0-F1
#
_entry.id   AF-A0A195FTQ0-F1
#
_cell.length_a   1.000
_cell.length_b   1.000
_cell.length_c   1.000
_cell.angle_alpha   90.00
_cell.angle_beta   90.00
_cell.angle_gamma   90.00
#
_symmetry.space_group_name_H-M   'P 1'
#
loop_
_entity.id
_entity.type
_entity.pdbx_description
1 polymer ?
#
loop_
_entity_poly.entity_id
_entity_poly.type
_entity_poly.pdbx_seq_one_letter_code
_entity_poly.pdbx_strand_id
1 'polypeptide(L)'
;MGAAAIPVVAFTLLWGAVVFLGVALPLFVPKGPNRGILQVLLVLTGFTCWLFWLCCYMAQMNPLIGPKLSSKTILVMAREWVSQKHRRLDNLYCMCMDYIKIN
;
A
#
# COMPACT_ATOMS: atom_id res chain seq x y z
N MET A 1 -2.53 -11.05 12.28
CA MET A 1 -2.70 -10.02 11.24
C MET A 1 -1.98 -8.76 11.70
N GLY A 2 -0.65 -8.79 11.69
CA GLY A 2 0.16 -7.62 12.05
C GLY A 2 0.38 -6.79 10.80
N ALA A 3 0.49 -5.47 10.93
CA ALA A 3 0.92 -4.63 9.82
C ALA A 3 2.17 -5.27 9.23
N ALA A 4 2.16 -5.53 7.92
CA ALA A 4 3.39 -5.90 7.27
C ALA A 4 4.28 -4.65 7.41
N ALA A 5 5.25 -4.69 8.32
CA ALA A 5 6.11 -3.54 8.59
C ALA A 5 6.86 -3.11 7.31
N ILE A 6 7.08 -4.07 6.39
CA ILE A 6 7.72 -3.87 5.11
C ILE A 6 7.03 -2.79 4.25
N PRO A 7 5.75 -2.90 3.85
CA PRO A 7 5.09 -1.86 3.06
C PRO A 7 5.00 -0.53 3.82
N VAL A 8 4.72 -0.54 5.13
CA VAL A 8 4.65 0.69 5.93
C VAL A 8 5.98 1.44 5.90
N VAL A 9 7.09 0.76 6.20
CA VAL A 9 8.42 1.39 6.16
C VAL A 9 8.77 1.84 4.74
N ALA A 10 8.53 1.01 3.72
CA ALA A 10 8.87 1.34 2.34
C ALA A 10 8.15 2.59 1.81
N PHE A 11 6.83 2.68 1.98
CA PHE A 11 6.06 3.83 1.52
C PHE A 11 6.32 5.09 2.35
N THR A 12 6.61 4.95 3.63
CA THR A 12 6.97 6.09 4.50
C THR A 12 8.32 6.67 4.12
N LEU A 13 9.31 5.82 3.77
CA LEU A 13 10.60 6.28 3.27
C LEU A 13 10.49 6.89 1.88
N LEU A 14 9.72 6.29 0.98
CA LEU A 14 9.51 6.80 -0.37
C LEU A 14 8.91 8.21 -0.36
N TRP A 15 7.79 8.40 0.32
CA TRP A 15 7.14 9.72 0.37
C TRP A 15 7.85 10.70 1.30
N GLY A 16 8.47 10.20 2.38
CA GLY A 16 9.33 11.00 3.24
C GLY A 16 10.51 11.60 2.48
N ALA A 17 11.12 10.84 1.55
CA ALA A 17 12.15 11.36 0.67
C ALA A 17 11.63 12.46 -0.28
N VAL A 18 10.41 12.33 -0.80
CA VAL A 18 9.77 13.36 -1.65
C VAL A 18 9.55 14.66 -0.86
N VAL A 19 9.03 14.57 0.37
CA VAL A 19 8.85 15.74 1.25
C VAL A 19 10.20 16.36 1.60
N PHE A 20 11.20 15.53 1.93
CA PHE A 20 12.56 15.98 2.22
C PHE A 20 13.17 16.73 1.03
N LEU A 21 13.01 16.22 -0.20
CA LEU A 21 13.45 16.90 -1.42
C LEU A 21 12.77 18.26 -1.59
N GLY A 22 11.46 18.36 -1.32
CA GLY A 22 10.73 19.63 -1.34
C GLY A 22 11.30 20.67 -0.36
N VAL A 23 11.69 20.24 0.84
CA VAL A 23 12.30 21.11 1.88
C VAL A 23 13.78 21.41 1.63
N ALA A 24 14.51 20.52 0.96
CA ALA A 24 15.93 20.68 0.64
C ALA A 24 16.18 21.49 -0.64
N LEU A 25 15.17 21.64 -1.51
CA LEU A 25 15.23 22.43 -2.74
C LEU A 25 15.71 23.90 -2.56
N PRO A 26 15.38 24.59 -1.44
CA PRO A 26 15.97 25.85 -0.98
C PRO A 26 17.50 25.89 -0.82
N LEU A 27 18.18 24.75 -0.74
CA LEU A 27 19.64 24.68 -0.57
C LEU A 27 20.39 24.46 -1.89
N PHE A 28 19.79 23.74 -2.84
CA PHE A 28 20.49 23.28 -4.05
C PHE A 28 20.15 24.04 -5.34
N VAL A 29 19.01 24.74 -5.38
CA VAL A 29 18.53 25.40 -6.61
C VAL A 29 18.80 26.92 -6.57
N PRO A 30 19.37 27.55 -7.60
CA PRO A 30 19.51 29.00 -7.67
C PRO A 30 18.15 29.71 -7.54
N LYS A 31 18.15 30.97 -7.08
CA LYS A 31 16.91 31.74 -6.93
C LYS A 31 16.27 31.96 -8.30
N GLY A 32 15.23 31.20 -8.62
CA GLY A 32 14.38 31.38 -9.80
C GLY A 32 12.97 31.89 -9.42
N PRO A 33 12.24 32.55 -10.34
CA PRO A 33 10.94 33.15 -10.06
C PRO A 33 9.88 32.14 -9.59
N ASN A 34 9.94 30.89 -10.03
CA ASN A 34 8.95 29.85 -9.73
C ASN A 34 9.35 28.88 -8.60
N ARG A 35 10.42 29.19 -7.86
CA ARG A 35 11.02 28.27 -6.88
C ARG A 35 10.07 27.94 -5.73
N GLY A 36 9.36 28.94 -5.21
CA GLY A 36 8.41 28.76 -4.10
C GLY A 36 7.24 27.85 -4.49
N ILE A 37 6.76 27.98 -5.74
CA ILE A 37 5.68 27.15 -6.27
C ILE A 37 6.12 25.68 -6.32
N LEU A 38 7.32 25.39 -6.84
CA LEU A 38 7.86 24.03 -6.87
C LEU A 38 8.04 23.43 -5.47
N GLN A 39 8.50 24.23 -4.50
CA GLN A 39 8.61 23.80 -3.11
C GLN A 39 7.25 23.40 -2.52
N VAL A 40 6.24 24.26 -2.66
CA VAL A 40 4.90 23.98 -2.13
C VAL A 40 4.27 22.78 -2.82
N LEU A 41 4.41 22.66 -4.15
CA LEU A 41 3.87 21.53 -4.90
C LEU A 41 4.47 20.20 -4.44
N LEU A 42 5.80 20.11 -4.26
CA LEU A 42 6.46 18.89 -3.82
C LEU A 42 6.09 18.49 -2.39
N VAL A 43 6.05 19.46 -1.47
CA VAL A 43 5.69 19.20 -0.06
C VAL A 43 4.22 18.80 0.05
N LEU A 44 3.31 19.54 -0.59
CA LEU A 44 1.87 19.25 -0.54
C LEU A 44 1.55 17.90 -1.19
N THR A 45 2.14 17.60 -2.35
CA THR A 45 1.93 16.32 -3.03
C THR A 45 2.50 15.17 -2.21
N GLY A 46 3.73 15.30 -1.72
CA GLY A 46 4.36 14.26 -0.90
C GLY A 46 3.57 13.93 0.37
N PHE A 47 3.05 14.97 1.04
CA PHE A 47 2.25 14.78 2.25
C PHE A 47 0.86 14.18 1.98
N THR A 48 0.15 14.71 0.99
CA THR A 48 -1.22 14.23 0.67
C THR A 48 -1.23 12.82 0.11
N CYS A 49 -0.26 12.45 -0.75
CA CYS A 49 -0.14 11.10 -1.27
C CYS A 49 0.24 10.09 -0.18
N TRP A 50 1.11 10.47 0.77
CA TRP A 50 1.43 9.62 1.93
C TRP A 50 0.21 9.39 2.82
N LEU A 51 -0.53 10.46 3.16
CA LEU A 51 -1.75 10.35 3.97
C LEU A 51 -2.82 9.49 3.30
N PHE A 52 -3.08 9.71 2.01
CA PHE A 52 -4.04 8.92 1.25
C PHE A 52 -3.70 7.43 1.30
N TRP A 53 -2.44 7.08 1.01
CA TRP A 53 -1.95 5.71 1.07
C TRP A 53 -2.11 5.11 2.47
N LEU A 54 -1.68 5.83 3.52
CA LEU A 54 -1.71 5.34 4.89
C LEU A 54 -3.15 5.07 5.35
N CYS A 55 -4.08 5.97 5.04
CA CYS A 55 -5.50 5.80 5.35
C CYS A 55 -6.08 4.55 4.66
N CYS A 56 -5.82 4.36 3.37
CA CYS A 56 -6.28 3.17 2.65
C CYS A 56 -5.67 1.87 3.20
N TYR A 57 -4.39 1.92 3.61
CA TYR A 57 -3.71 0.78 4.21
C TYR A 57 -4.31 0.42 5.57
N MET A 58 -4.48 1.40 6.46
CA MET A 58 -5.05 1.19 7.79
C MET A 58 -6.51 0.69 7.74
N ALA A 59 -7.30 1.14 6.77
CA ALA A 59 -8.67 0.67 6.58
C ALA A 59 -8.78 -0.84 6.34
N GLN A 60 -7.71 -1.48 5.85
CA GLN A 60 -7.69 -2.91 5.52
C GLN A 60 -7.05 -3.79 6.60
N MET A 61 -6.46 -3.19 7.65
CA MET A 61 -5.68 -3.91 8.67
C MET A 61 -6.53 -4.79 9.59
N ASN A 62 -7.79 -4.42 9.83
CA ASN A 62 -8.76 -5.19 10.60
C ASN A 62 -10.13 -5.11 9.91
N PRO A 63 -10.32 -5.85 8.80
CA PRO A 63 -11.54 -5.76 8.02
C PRO A 63 -12.69 -6.43 8.79
N LEU A 64 -13.78 -5.70 8.98
CA LEU A 64 -15.00 -6.23 9.62
C LEU A 64 -15.93 -6.95 8.62
N ILE A 65 -15.73 -6.71 7.32
CA ILE A 65 -16.58 -7.20 6.24
C ILE A 65 -15.69 -7.89 5.20
N GLY A 66 -16.00 -9.14 4.91
CA GLY A 66 -15.40 -9.91 3.83
C GLY A 66 -16.18 -9.78 2.51
N PRO A 67 -15.52 -9.98 1.36
CA PRO A 67 -16.19 -9.92 0.06
C PRO A 67 -17.16 -11.11 -0.11
N LYS A 68 -18.40 -10.83 -0.55
CA LYS A 68 -19.43 -11.85 -0.84
C LYS A 68 -19.38 -12.23 -2.31
N LEU A 69 -18.87 -13.42 -2.63
CA LEU A 69 -18.73 -13.91 -4.01
C LEU A 69 -19.66 -15.09 -4.31
N SER A 70 -20.07 -15.22 -5.58
CA SER A 70 -20.82 -16.37 -6.06
C SER A 70 -19.95 -17.63 -6.10
N SER A 71 -20.54 -18.80 -5.88
CA SER A 71 -19.81 -20.07 -5.87
C SER A 71 -19.07 -20.36 -7.18
N LYS A 72 -19.59 -19.87 -8.32
CA LYS A 72 -18.93 -19.97 -9.63
C LYS A 72 -17.65 -19.15 -9.68
N THR A 73 -17.70 -17.91 -9.18
CA THR A 73 -16.52 -17.01 -9.10
C THR A 73 -15.45 -17.60 -8.18
N ILE A 74 -15.84 -18.15 -7.03
CA ILE A 74 -14.92 -18.81 -6.09
C ILE A 74 -14.22 -19.99 -6.75
N LEU A 75 -14.96 -20.83 -7.50
CA LEU A 75 -14.39 -21.98 -8.22
C LEU A 75 -13.36 -21.55 -9.27
N VAL A 76 -13.62 -20.47 -10.01
CA VAL A 76 -12.69 -19.93 -11.01
C VAL A 76 -11.44 -19.38 -10.32
N MET A 77 -11.60 -18.58 -9.27
CA MET A 77 -10.46 -18.04 -8.51
C MET A 77 -9.59 -19.15 -7.92
N ALA A 78 -10.20 -20.21 -7.39
CA ALA A 78 -9.48 -21.37 -6.89
C ALA A 78 -8.68 -22.05 -8.01
N ARG A 79 -9.25 -22.23 -9.21
CA ARG A 79 -8.52 -22.81 -10.35
C ARG A 79 -7.33 -21.96 -10.77
N GLU A 80 -7.51 -20.65 -10.93
CA GLU A 80 -6.47 -19.77 -11.47
C GLU A 80 -5.36 -19.45 -10.45
N TRP A 81 -5.73 -19.20 -9.19
CA TRP A 81 -4.78 -18.76 -8.16
C TRP A 81 -4.10 -19.92 -7.42
N VAL A 82 -4.72 -21.10 -7.34
CA VAL A 82 -4.12 -22.28 -6.67
C VAL A 82 -3.29 -23.13 -7.63
N SER A 83 -3.64 -23.20 -8.93
CA SER A 83 -2.90 -23.97 -9.94
C SER A 83 -1.45 -23.48 -10.13
N GLN A 84 -1.16 -22.22 -9.81
CA GLN A 84 0.19 -21.65 -9.90
C GLN A 84 1.18 -22.14 -8.82
N LYS A 85 0.76 -23.01 -7.89
CA LYS A 85 1.59 -23.34 -6.73
C LYS A 85 1.68 -24.84 -6.40
N HIS A 86 2.08 -25.65 -7.39
CA HIS A 86 2.47 -27.05 -7.15
C HIS A 86 3.93 -27.24 -6.69
N ARG A 87 4.38 -26.48 -5.68
CA ARG A 87 5.56 -26.84 -4.86
C ARG A 87 5.55 -26.00 -3.58
N ARG A 88 5.40 -26.66 -2.41
CA ARG A 88 5.49 -26.10 -1.03
C ARG A 88 4.20 -25.43 -0.49
N LEU A 89 3.12 -26.21 -0.33
CA LEU A 89 1.86 -25.71 0.23
C LEU A 89 1.18 -26.69 1.22
N ASP A 90 1.67 -26.70 2.45
CA ASP A 90 0.84 -27.08 3.60
C ASP A 90 0.43 -25.84 4.42
N ASN A 91 1.23 -24.74 4.37
CA ASN A 91 1.03 -23.56 5.21
C ASN A 91 0.26 -22.38 4.56
N LEU A 92 0.10 -22.32 3.23
CA LEU A 92 -0.62 -21.20 2.59
C LEU A 92 -2.13 -21.49 2.40
N TYR A 93 -2.52 -22.76 2.41
CA TYR A 93 -3.93 -23.13 2.43
C TYR A 93 -4.61 -22.62 3.70
N CYS A 94 -3.94 -22.64 4.86
CA CYS A 94 -4.43 -21.97 6.07
C CYS A 94 -4.60 -20.47 5.85
N MET A 95 -3.60 -19.76 5.33
CA MET A 95 -3.61 -18.30 5.31
C MET A 95 -4.63 -17.67 4.35
N CYS A 96 -4.92 -18.29 3.19
CA CYS A 96 -5.97 -17.82 2.28
C CYS A 96 -7.38 -18.27 2.68
N MET A 97 -7.54 -19.46 3.29
CA MET A 97 -8.83 -19.89 3.83
C MET A 97 -9.22 -19.14 5.10
N ASP A 98 -8.26 -18.77 5.95
CA ASP A 98 -8.52 -18.01 7.18
C ASP A 98 -9.11 -16.63 6.87
N TYR A 99 -8.71 -15.98 5.77
CA TYR A 99 -9.30 -14.71 5.33
C TYR A 99 -10.74 -14.86 4.81
N ILE A 100 -11.15 -16.06 4.39
CA ILE A 100 -12.51 -16.38 3.94
C ILE A 100 -13.38 -16.87 5.12
N LYS A 101 -12.78 -17.43 6.18
CA LYS A 101 -13.48 -18.04 7.32
C LYS A 101 -13.74 -17.14 8.54
N ILE A 102 -13.29 -15.89 8.56
CA ILE A 102 -13.55 -14.94 9.68
C ILE A 102 -14.97 -14.33 9.65
N ASN A 103 -15.89 -14.84 8.81
CA ASN A 103 -17.33 -14.60 8.99
C ASN A 103 -18.21 -15.73 8.43
#